data_AF-A0A600MJB9-F1
#
_entry.id   AF-A0A600MJB9-F1
#
_cell.length_a   1.000
_cell.length_b   1.000
_cell.length_c   1.000
_cell.angle_alpha   90.00
_cell.angle_beta   90.00
_cell.angle_gamma   90.00
#
_symmetry.space_group_name_H-M   'P 1'
#
loop_
_entity.id
_entity.type
_entity.pdbx_description
1 polymer ?
#
loop_
_entity_poly.entity_id
_entity_poly.type
_entity_poly.pdbx_seq_one_letter_code
_entity_poly.pdbx_strand_id
1 'polypeptide(L)'
;MKEVKIYTIVSDQLSPPITGESFCTDMVRHSDYADLEEKCAALAAENAGLKKSEVEFNEYCRRECEDVGDTWVDDFTETPATEAHLAEVRAQGVDEIAELYFTLAAHEANRSIADSWRESARFARDHAAQLRKGVQS
;
A
#
# COMPACT_ATOMS: atom_id res chain seq x y z
N MET A 1 18.02 -8.11 3.53
CA MET A 1 17.19 -7.53 2.44
C MET A 1 17.75 -8.00 1.11
N LYS A 2 16.91 -8.43 0.17
CA LYS A 2 17.34 -8.71 -1.21
C LYS A 2 17.65 -7.35 -1.86
N GLU A 3 18.81 -7.19 -2.49
CA GLU A 3 19.15 -5.93 -3.15
C GLU A 3 18.11 -5.59 -4.22
N VAL A 4 17.68 -4.33 -4.25
CA VAL A 4 16.79 -3.81 -5.30
C VAL A 4 17.58 -3.82 -6.60
N LYS A 5 17.10 -4.57 -7.60
CA LYS A 5 17.70 -4.59 -8.93
C LYS A 5 17.32 -3.33 -9.68
N ILE A 6 18.30 -2.49 -9.92
CA ILE A 6 18.16 -1.27 -10.72
C ILE A 6 18.72 -1.56 -12.11
N TYR A 7 17.91 -1.29 -13.13
CA TYR A 7 18.29 -1.39 -14.53
C TYR A 7 18.43 0.00 -15.11
N THR A 8 19.49 0.26 -15.85
CA THR A 8 19.66 1.54 -16.54
C THR A 8 19.15 1.43 -17.98
N ILE A 9 18.30 2.36 -18.39
CA ILE A 9 17.85 2.53 -19.78
C ILE A 9 18.34 3.88 -20.30
N VAL A 10 18.80 3.89 -21.55
CA VAL A 10 19.23 5.11 -22.24
C VAL A 10 18.05 5.77 -22.97
N SER A 11 18.13 7.09 -23.14
CA SER A 11 17.01 7.92 -23.63
C SER A 11 16.43 7.51 -24.99
N ASP A 12 17.22 6.89 -25.86
CA ASP A 12 16.82 6.39 -27.18
C ASP A 12 16.04 5.06 -27.12
N GLN A 13 16.14 4.31 -26.03
CA GLN A 13 15.43 3.04 -25.81
C GLN A 13 14.08 3.23 -25.10
N LEU A 14 13.74 4.46 -24.69
CA LEU A 14 12.43 4.79 -24.10
C LEU A 14 11.32 4.73 -25.15
N SER A 15 10.08 4.59 -24.71
CA SER A 15 8.89 4.63 -25.58
C SER A 15 7.93 5.74 -25.11
N PRO A 16 7.76 6.83 -25.89
CA PRO A 16 8.43 7.11 -27.17
C PRO A 16 9.94 7.42 -26.98
N PRO A 17 10.79 7.19 -28.00
CA PRO A 17 12.22 7.51 -27.92
C PRO A 17 12.47 9.00 -27.78
N ILE A 18 13.35 9.40 -26.87
CA ILE A 18 13.75 10.80 -26.68
C ILE A 18 15.05 11.04 -27.45
N THR A 19 14.98 11.91 -28.46
CA THR A 19 16.13 12.26 -29.33
C THR A 19 16.50 13.73 -29.13
N GLY A 20 17.80 14.02 -29.06
CA GLY A 20 18.34 15.38 -28.86
C GLY A 20 19.07 15.59 -27.53
N GLU A 21 18.67 14.86 -26.48
CA GLU A 21 19.35 14.84 -25.19
C GLU A 21 19.72 13.40 -24.81
N SER A 22 20.97 13.16 -24.41
CA SER A 22 21.46 11.86 -23.96
C SER A 22 21.45 11.82 -22.45
N PHE A 23 20.62 10.95 -21.88
CA PHE A 23 20.60 10.67 -20.45
C PHE A 23 20.32 9.19 -20.20
N CYS A 24 20.64 8.76 -18.98
CA CYS A 24 20.35 7.45 -18.46
C CYS A 24 19.28 7.57 -17.36
N THR A 25 18.34 6.64 -17.33
CA THR A 25 17.33 6.54 -16.27
C THR A 25 17.38 5.17 -15.61
N ASP A 26 17.29 5.19 -14.29
CA ASP A 26 17.19 3.99 -13.46
C ASP A 26 15.75 3.52 -13.39
N MET A 27 15.54 2.24 -13.67
CA MET A 27 14.24 1.58 -13.77
C MET A 27 14.21 0.30 -12.94
N VAL A 28 13.04 -0.05 -12.42
CA VAL A 28 12.76 -1.36 -11.82
C VAL A 28 11.79 -2.10 -12.75
N ARG A 29 12.02 -3.40 -12.99
CA ARG A 29 11.10 -4.19 -13.80
C ARG A 29 9.83 -4.50 -13.02
N HIS A 30 8.69 -4.46 -13.68
CA HIS A 30 7.41 -4.86 -13.10
C HIS A 30 7.46 -6.26 -12.46
N SER A 31 8.13 -7.23 -13.10
CA SER A 31 8.28 -8.57 -12.53
C SER A 31 9.03 -8.59 -11.19
N ASP A 32 10.07 -7.76 -11.05
CA ASP A 32 10.82 -7.66 -9.79
C ASP A 32 9.97 -6.96 -8.70
N TYR A 33 9.06 -6.06 -9.10
CA TYR A 33 8.09 -5.41 -8.21
C TYR A 33 6.98 -6.37 -7.76
N ALA A 34 6.39 -7.15 -8.67
CA ALA A 34 5.34 -8.11 -8.35
C ALA A 34 5.82 -9.17 -7.33
N ASP A 35 7.05 -9.67 -7.49
CA ASP A 35 7.72 -10.56 -6.53
C ASP A 35 7.84 -9.94 -5.12
N LEU A 36 7.96 -8.62 -5.02
CA LEU A 36 8.08 -7.91 -3.75
C LEU A 36 6.69 -7.70 -3.13
N GLU A 37 5.70 -7.35 -3.95
CA GLU A 37 4.31 -7.22 -3.54
C GLU A 37 3.77 -8.52 -2.93
N GLU A 38 4.04 -9.67 -3.55
CA GLU A 38 3.66 -10.98 -3.02
C GLU A 38 4.30 -11.26 -1.64
N LYS A 39 5.58 -10.89 -1.46
CA LYS A 39 6.26 -11.02 -0.16
C LYS A 39 5.65 -10.10 0.90
N CYS A 40 5.32 -8.86 0.53
CA CYS A 40 4.65 -7.93 1.44
C CYS A 40 3.28 -8.45 1.85
N ALA A 41 2.50 -9.02 0.93
CA ALA A 41 1.23 -9.66 1.22
C ALA A 41 1.38 -10.87 2.16
N ALA A 42 2.38 -11.72 1.92
CA ALA A 42 2.68 -12.86 2.79
C ALA A 42 3.06 -12.43 4.21
N LEU A 43 3.93 -11.42 4.35
CA LEU A 43 4.31 -10.86 5.65
C LEU A 43 3.13 -10.19 6.36
N ALA A 44 2.24 -9.51 5.63
CA ALA A 44 1.03 -8.95 6.19
C ALA A 44 0.10 -10.04 6.73
N ALA A 45 -0.05 -11.15 6.02
CA ALA A 45 -0.82 -12.31 6.46
C ALA A 45 -0.20 -12.99 7.69
N GLU A 46 1.13 -13.16 7.73
CA GLU A 46 1.84 -13.69 8.90
C GLU A 46 1.66 -12.79 10.13
N ASN A 47 1.79 -11.47 9.97
CA ASN A 47 1.53 -10.51 11.04
C ASN A 47 0.08 -10.58 11.56
N ALA A 48 -0.91 -10.74 10.67
CA ALA A 48 -2.30 -10.94 11.08
C ALA A 48 -2.48 -12.25 11.88
N GLY A 49 -1.80 -13.32 11.48
CA GLY A 49 -1.76 -14.59 12.21
C GLY A 49 -1.13 -14.46 13.59
N LEU A 50 0.00 -13.74 13.71
CA LEU A 50 0.68 -13.48 14.97
C LEU A 50 -0.20 -12.67 15.94
N LYS A 51 -0.84 -11.60 15.45
CA LYS A 51 -1.79 -10.81 16.26
C LYS A 51 -2.95 -11.66 16.76
N LYS A 52 -3.49 -12.56 15.92
CA LYS A 52 -4.55 -13.49 16.33
C LYS A 52 -4.05 -14.46 17.41
N SER A 53 -2.85 -15.02 17.24
CA SER A 53 -2.25 -15.91 18.24
C SER A 53 -1.98 -15.20 19.56
N GLU A 54 -1.60 -13.92 19.53
CA GLU A 54 -1.39 -13.11 20.72
C GLU A 54 -2.69 -12.88 21.49
N VAL A 55 -3.79 -12.59 20.78
CA VAL A 55 -5.14 -12.50 21.38
C VAL A 55 -5.53 -13.81 22.05
N GLU A 56 -5.38 -14.94 21.38
CA GLU A 56 -5.70 -16.26 21.94
C GLU A 56 -4.82 -16.59 23.16
N PHE A 57 -3.53 -16.24 23.12
CA PHE A 57 -2.61 -16.43 24.25
C PHE A 57 -2.98 -15.53 25.45
N ASN A 58 -3.33 -14.28 25.19
CA ASN A 58 -3.75 -13.33 26.19
C ASN A 58 -5.04 -13.79 26.89
N GLU A 59 -6.03 -14.27 26.12
CA GLU A 59 -7.25 -14.88 26.67
C GLU A 59 -6.97 -16.13 27.51
N TYR A 60 -6.05 -16.98 27.06
CA TYR A 60 -5.60 -18.13 27.84
C TYR A 60 -5.02 -17.69 29.20
N CYS A 61 -4.08 -16.75 29.20
CA CYS A 61 -3.45 -16.25 30.43
C CYS A 61 -4.47 -15.60 31.37
N ARG A 62 -5.43 -14.85 30.83
CA ARG A 62 -6.52 -14.25 31.62
C ARG A 62 -7.29 -15.31 32.40
N ARG A 63 -7.71 -16.38 31.73
CA ARG A 63 -8.45 -17.47 32.37
C ARG A 63 -7.64 -18.19 33.45
N GLU A 64 -6.37 -18.49 33.18
CA GLU A 64 -5.51 -19.17 34.17
C GLU A 64 -5.27 -18.31 35.42
N CYS A 65 -5.17 -16.98 35.26
CA CYS A 65 -5.07 -16.04 36.39
C CYS A 65 -6.38 -15.96 37.19
N GLU A 66 -7.52 -15.89 36.51
CA GLU A 66 -8.84 -15.89 37.16
C GLU A 66 -9.06 -17.17 38.01
N ASP A 67 -8.62 -18.33 37.52
CA ASP A 67 -8.74 -19.62 38.22
C ASP A 67 -7.97 -19.67 39.55
N VAL A 68 -6.91 -18.88 39.69
CA VAL A 68 -6.13 -18.75 40.94
C VAL A 68 -6.50 -17.52 41.78
N GLY A 69 -7.52 -16.75 41.35
CA GLY A 69 -8.01 -15.57 42.04
C GLY A 69 -7.15 -14.31 41.82
N ASP A 70 -6.25 -14.32 40.84
CA ASP A 70 -5.48 -13.15 40.42
C ASP A 70 -6.15 -12.42 39.25
N THR A 71 -5.71 -11.18 39.01
CA THR A 71 -6.20 -10.36 37.88
C THR A 71 -5.11 -10.26 36.82
N TRP A 72 -5.43 -10.71 35.60
CA TRP A 72 -4.58 -10.51 34.43
C TRP A 72 -4.73 -9.11 33.86
N VAL A 73 -3.64 -8.56 33.33
CA VAL A 73 -3.63 -7.30 32.59
C VAL A 73 -3.31 -7.62 31.15
N ASP A 74 -4.20 -7.23 30.25
CA ASP A 74 -4.00 -7.44 28.83
C ASP A 74 -2.77 -6.66 28.35
N ASP A 75 -1.88 -7.35 27.64
CA ASP A 75 -0.74 -6.77 26.95
C ASP A 75 -0.73 -7.27 25.50
N PHE A 76 -0.56 -6.36 24.54
CA PHE A 76 -0.60 -6.63 23.10
C PHE A 76 0.53 -5.89 22.41
N THR A 77 1.17 -6.57 21.47
CA THR A 77 2.27 -6.01 20.67
C THR A 77 1.69 -5.14 19.56
N GLU A 78 1.83 -3.83 19.70
CA GLU A 78 1.50 -2.89 18.64
C GLU A 78 2.52 -2.95 17.49
N THR A 79 2.05 -2.78 16.25
CA THR A 79 2.90 -2.79 15.05
C THR A 79 2.70 -1.52 14.20
N PRO A 80 2.95 -0.32 14.74
CA PRO A 80 2.60 0.95 14.09
C PRO A 80 3.33 1.15 12.74
N ALA A 81 4.57 0.67 12.62
CA ALA A 81 5.32 0.75 11.37
C ALA A 81 4.69 -0.10 10.25
N THR A 82 4.25 -1.32 10.57
CA THR A 82 3.56 -2.22 9.63
C THR A 82 2.21 -1.64 9.23
N GLU A 83 1.47 -1.08 10.19
CA GLU A 83 0.15 -0.48 9.93
C GLU A 83 0.26 0.76 9.03
N ALA A 84 1.22 1.65 9.31
CA ALA A 84 1.51 2.80 8.46
C ALA A 84 1.93 2.36 7.05
N HIS A 85 2.76 1.32 6.93
CA HIS A 85 3.15 0.79 5.62
C HIS A 85 1.96 0.22 4.83
N LEU A 86 1.08 -0.57 5.46
CA LEU A 86 -0.12 -1.10 4.82
C LEU A 86 -1.11 0.01 4.44
N ALA A 87 -1.19 1.07 5.23
CA ALA A 87 -1.99 2.25 4.91
C ALA A 87 -1.44 2.98 3.68
N GLU A 88 -0.12 3.13 3.57
CA GLU A 88 0.52 3.73 2.40
C GLU A 88 0.33 2.88 1.14
N VAL A 89 0.51 1.55 1.20
CA VAL A 89 0.29 0.65 0.05
C VAL A 89 -1.16 0.75 -0.45
N ARG A 90 -2.13 0.78 0.47
CA ARG A 90 -3.55 1.01 0.11
C ARG A 90 -3.75 2.39 -0.52
N ALA A 91 -3.12 3.43 0.01
CA ALA A 91 -3.22 4.78 -0.54
C ALA A 91 -2.63 4.86 -1.96
N GLN A 92 -1.51 4.19 -2.22
CA GLN A 92 -0.88 4.12 -3.54
C GLN A 92 -1.80 3.47 -4.58
N GLY A 93 -2.43 2.33 -4.25
CA GLY A 93 -3.40 1.69 -5.15
C GLY A 93 -4.60 2.58 -5.45
N VAL A 94 -5.05 3.40 -4.49
CA VAL A 94 -6.13 4.38 -4.71
C VAL A 94 -5.65 5.56 -5.56
N ASP A 95 -4.41 6.03 -5.38
CA ASP A 95 -3.79 7.06 -6.22
C ASP A 95 -3.69 6.59 -7.69
N GLU A 96 -3.30 5.34 -7.94
CA GLU A 96 -3.27 4.75 -9.28
C GLU A 96 -4.66 4.76 -9.94
N ILE A 97 -5.71 4.40 -9.20
CA ILE A 97 -7.10 4.50 -9.68
C ILE A 97 -7.47 5.95 -10.00
N ALA A 98 -7.02 6.92 -9.21
CA ALA A 98 -7.25 8.33 -9.47
C ALA A 98 -6.62 8.78 -10.80
N GLU A 99 -5.40 8.34 -11.09
CA GLU A 99 -4.72 8.62 -12.36
C GLU A 99 -5.43 7.96 -13.56
N LEU A 100 -5.96 6.75 -13.38
CA LEU A 100 -6.80 6.12 -14.40
C LEU A 100 -8.05 6.96 -14.70
N TYR A 101 -8.73 7.48 -13.68
CA TYR A 101 -9.88 8.36 -13.89
C TYR A 101 -9.51 9.67 -14.58
N PHE A 102 -8.36 10.28 -14.25
CA PHE A 102 -7.89 11.46 -15.00
C PHE A 102 -7.60 11.14 -16.47
N THR A 103 -7.01 9.97 -16.74
CA THR A 103 -6.75 9.49 -18.10
C THR A 103 -8.06 9.30 -18.86
N LEU A 104 -9.05 8.63 -18.27
CA LEU A 104 -10.37 8.45 -18.85
C LEU A 104 -11.04 9.80 -19.15
N ALA A 105 -10.96 10.77 -18.22
CA ALA A 105 -11.49 12.11 -18.42
C ALA A 105 -10.82 12.89 -19.56
N ALA A 106 -9.53 12.63 -19.83
CA ALA A 106 -8.78 13.29 -20.90
C ALA A 106 -9.17 12.76 -22.29
N HIS A 107 -9.58 11.49 -22.37
CA HIS A 107 -10.00 10.85 -23.62
C HIS A 107 -11.52 10.89 -23.87
N GLU A 108 -12.31 11.37 -22.92
CA GLU A 108 -13.76 11.42 -23.02
C GLU A 108 -14.25 12.68 -23.76
N ALA A 109 -15.00 12.48 -24.84
CA ALA A 109 -15.54 13.56 -25.66
C ALA A 109 -16.79 14.21 -25.01
N ASN A 110 -17.54 13.45 -24.23
CA ASN A 110 -18.70 13.98 -23.52
C ASN A 110 -18.26 14.73 -22.25
N ARG A 111 -18.40 16.07 -22.28
CA ARG A 111 -18.02 16.93 -21.16
C ARG A 111 -18.60 16.49 -19.81
N SER A 112 -19.88 16.10 -19.77
CA SER A 112 -20.51 15.69 -18.51
C SER A 112 -19.91 14.42 -17.93
N ILE A 113 -19.54 13.47 -18.80
CA ILE A 113 -18.90 12.22 -18.38
C ILE A 113 -17.45 12.50 -17.97
N ALA A 114 -16.73 13.32 -18.73
CA ALA A 114 -15.38 13.75 -18.39
C ALA A 114 -15.30 14.46 -17.03
N ASP A 115 -16.28 15.33 -16.72
CA ASP A 115 -16.35 16.02 -15.44
C ASP A 115 -16.62 15.06 -14.27
N SER A 116 -17.49 14.07 -14.48
CA SER A 116 -17.73 13.00 -13.51
C SER A 116 -16.47 12.20 -13.21
N TRP A 117 -15.71 11.80 -14.24
CA TRP A 117 -14.41 11.11 -14.05
C TRP A 117 -13.41 11.96 -13.26
N ARG A 118 -13.32 13.27 -13.55
CA ARG A 118 -12.44 14.18 -12.78
C ARG A 118 -12.86 14.29 -11.32
N GLU A 119 -14.16 14.24 -11.04
CA GLU A 119 -14.67 14.26 -9.67
C GLU A 119 -14.34 12.95 -8.94
N SER A 120 -14.56 11.79 -9.57
CA SER A 120 -14.16 10.49 -9.02
C SER A 120 -12.65 10.43 -8.74
N ALA A 121 -11.82 10.99 -9.62
CA ALA A 121 -10.37 11.08 -9.42
C ALA A 121 -10.01 11.92 -8.18
N ARG A 122 -10.65 13.08 -7.98
CA ARG A 122 -10.45 13.91 -6.79
C ARG A 122 -10.86 13.19 -5.51
N PHE A 123 -12.01 12.52 -5.52
CA PHE A 123 -12.47 11.72 -4.38
C PHE A 123 -11.49 10.60 -4.03
N ALA A 124 -10.97 9.89 -5.04
CA ALA A 124 -9.97 8.85 -4.84
C ALA A 124 -8.70 9.42 -4.16
N ARG A 125 -8.17 10.56 -4.63
CA ARG A 125 -7.03 11.23 -3.99
C ARG A 125 -7.30 11.64 -2.54
N ASP A 126 -8.50 12.15 -2.26
CA ASP A 126 -8.89 12.51 -0.89
C ASP A 126 -8.95 11.25 0.01
N HIS A 127 -9.45 10.14 -0.52
CA HIS A 127 -9.48 8.86 0.19
C HIS A 127 -8.07 8.31 0.43
N ALA A 128 -7.18 8.37 -0.56
CA ALA A 128 -5.77 8.01 -0.38
C ALA A 128 -5.09 8.85 0.72
N ALA A 129 -5.36 10.16 0.76
CA ALA A 129 -4.88 11.04 1.82
C ALA A 129 -5.44 10.68 3.20
N GLN A 130 -6.68 10.21 3.29
CA GLN A 130 -7.25 9.71 4.55
C GLN A 130 -6.59 8.42 5.02
N LEU A 131 -6.33 7.48 4.10
CA LEU A 131 -5.62 6.23 4.43
C LEU A 131 -4.25 6.52 5.05
N ARG A 132 -3.48 7.46 4.49
CA ARG A 132 -2.16 7.87 5.01
C ARG A 132 -2.19 8.50 6.41
N LYS A 133 -3.28 9.17 6.76
CA LYS A 133 -3.46 9.74 8.11
C LYS A 133 -3.75 8.67 9.17
N GLY A 134 -4.05 7.44 8.75
CA GLY A 134 -4.51 6.36 9.61
C GLY A 134 -5.94 6.57 10.09
N VAL A 135 -6.52 5.54 10.71
CA VAL A 135 -7.77 5.70 11.48
C VAL A 135 -7.40 6.45 12.76
N GLN A 136 -7.46 7.78 12.71
CA GLN A 136 -7.59 8.57 13.93
C GLN A 136 -9.01 8.36 14.46
N SER A 137 -9.24 7.31 15.24
CA SER A 137 -10.40 7.17 16.12
C SER A 137 -9.97 7.37 17.56
#